data_AF-A0A919YCV0-F1
#
_entry.id   AF-A0A919YCV0-F1
#
_cell.length_a   1.000
_cell.length_b   1.000
_cell.length_c   1.000
_cell.angle_alpha   90.00
_cell.angle_beta   90.00
_cell.angle_gamma   90.00
#
_symmetry.space_group_name_H-M   'P 1'
#
loop_
_entity.id
_entity.type
_entity.pdbx_description
1 polymer ?
#
loop_
_entity_poly.entity_id
_entity_poly.type
_entity_poly.pdbx_seq_one_letter_code
_entity_poly.pdbx_strand_id
1 'polypeptide(L)'
;MAVPATLSVIFAYVVMLLGLGYFDEIRQTTLSSMPDPFLASSNFPVMIQEALFHTFFTYGSAYNPVLWTMTYELFGSFLIFGFLLTVGRFRLRVIGYAILALLLIDSYYLGFVLGMALSDLKYSGRNWLTVIQRPWITPFLLCIGLYLGSYPYVGIENTIYSVLVWKTPSFSFFVFYHTIGACLTLTALLTSSRLQSLFSRKLFSYLGKISFSLYLLHFTIICSLGSYIFYQLHPLFSYGLSVTLTFILTTPVIFALAHLFYRFVDAQTLSILGQWSKRIFDPLIQKKTRSVQTEKTKSM
;
A
#
# COMPACT_ATOMS: atom_id res chain seq x y z
N MET A 1 -8.60 -7.31 -5.51
CA MET A 1 -7.19 -7.43 -5.07
C MET A 1 -6.67 -8.85 -5.27
N ALA A 2 -7.45 -9.90 -4.93
CA ALA A 2 -7.06 -11.31 -5.14
C ALA A 2 -6.58 -11.65 -6.56
N VAL A 3 -7.42 -11.42 -7.60
CA VAL A 3 -7.08 -11.80 -8.97
C VAL A 3 -5.76 -11.19 -9.47
N PRO A 4 -5.53 -9.85 -9.39
CA PRO A 4 -4.24 -9.27 -9.71
C PRO A 4 -3.05 -9.85 -8.94
N ALA A 5 -3.18 -10.03 -7.62
CA ALA A 5 -2.10 -10.57 -6.79
C ALA A 5 -1.75 -12.01 -7.18
N THR A 6 -2.75 -12.85 -7.44
CA THR A 6 -2.52 -14.22 -7.92
C THR A 6 -1.81 -14.23 -9.27
N LEU A 7 -2.18 -13.35 -10.19
CA LEU A 7 -1.53 -13.24 -11.49
C LEU A 7 -0.08 -12.72 -11.39
N SER A 8 0.22 -11.86 -10.41
CA SER A 8 1.61 -11.44 -10.18
C SER A 8 2.47 -12.56 -9.57
N VAL A 9 1.90 -13.42 -8.73
CA VAL A 9 2.56 -14.65 -8.26
C VAL A 9 2.83 -15.61 -9.42
N ILE A 10 1.84 -15.84 -10.29
CA ILE A 10 2.02 -16.67 -11.50
C ILE A 10 3.11 -16.10 -12.39
N PHE A 11 3.15 -14.78 -12.57
CA PHE A 11 4.21 -14.12 -13.33
C PHE A 11 5.60 -14.38 -12.73
N ALA A 12 5.77 -14.21 -11.41
CA ALA A 12 7.03 -14.52 -10.73
C ALA A 12 7.40 -16.01 -10.83
N TYR A 13 6.42 -16.91 -10.72
CA TYR A 13 6.59 -18.35 -10.89
C TYR A 13 7.07 -18.72 -12.29
N VAL A 14 6.53 -18.10 -13.35
CA VAL A 14 6.98 -18.32 -14.72
C VAL A 14 8.42 -17.84 -14.92
N VAL A 15 8.77 -16.66 -14.40
CA VAL A 15 10.15 -16.13 -14.44
C VAL A 15 11.13 -17.10 -13.77
N MET A 16 10.74 -17.65 -12.62
CA MET A 16 11.51 -18.66 -11.89
C MET A 16 11.69 -19.95 -12.71
N LEU A 17 10.61 -20.50 -13.28
CA LEU A 17 10.68 -21.73 -14.09
C LEU A 17 11.54 -21.58 -15.35
N LEU A 18 11.57 -20.38 -15.94
CA LEU A 18 12.40 -20.09 -17.11
C LEU A 18 13.88 -19.83 -16.76
N GLY A 19 14.25 -19.86 -15.48
CA GLY A 19 15.61 -19.56 -15.04
C GLY A 19 16.01 -18.10 -15.29
N LEU A 20 15.05 -17.18 -15.31
CA LEU A 20 15.27 -15.75 -15.57
C LEU A 20 15.52 -14.94 -14.29
N GLY A 21 15.71 -15.62 -13.15
CA GLY A 21 16.07 -15.00 -11.88
C GLY A 21 17.58 -14.80 -11.78
N TYR A 22 18.05 -13.57 -11.98
CA TYR A 22 19.49 -13.22 -11.92
C TYR A 22 19.90 -12.52 -10.61
N PHE A 23 19.00 -12.50 -9.62
CA PHE A 23 19.21 -11.74 -8.41
C PHE A 23 20.37 -12.27 -7.56
N ASP A 24 20.51 -13.59 -7.42
CA ASP A 24 21.58 -14.18 -6.60
C ASP A 24 22.98 -13.88 -7.17
N GLU A 25 23.11 -13.85 -8.50
CA GLU A 25 24.36 -13.53 -9.22
C GLU A 25 24.90 -12.13 -8.91
N ILE A 26 24.01 -11.17 -8.60
CA ILE A 26 24.39 -9.78 -8.30
C ILE A 26 24.36 -9.46 -6.80
N ARG A 27 23.93 -10.41 -5.97
CA ARG A 27 23.64 -10.17 -4.55
C ARG A 27 24.88 -9.77 -3.75
N GLN A 28 26.00 -10.43 -4.02
CA GLN A 28 27.28 -10.11 -3.38
C GLN A 28 27.79 -8.73 -3.79
N THR A 29 27.73 -8.41 -5.08
CA THR A 29 28.19 -7.12 -5.63
C THR A 29 27.35 -5.95 -5.13
N THR A 30 26.05 -6.16 -4.95
CA THR A 30 25.13 -5.13 -4.44
C THR A 30 25.06 -5.04 -2.92
N LEU A 31 25.73 -5.96 -2.21
CA LEU A 31 25.68 -6.09 -0.75
C LEU A 31 24.24 -6.24 -0.21
N SER A 32 23.35 -6.84 -1.01
CA SER A 32 21.95 -7.00 -0.63
C SER A 32 21.80 -8.07 0.45
N SER A 33 21.12 -7.72 1.53
CA SER A 33 20.76 -8.64 2.62
C SER A 33 19.47 -9.42 2.35
N MET A 34 18.77 -9.12 1.26
CA MET A 34 17.51 -9.74 0.92
C MET A 34 17.71 -11.18 0.40
N PRO A 35 16.93 -12.18 0.86
CA PRO A 35 16.93 -13.51 0.27
C PRO A 35 16.53 -13.48 -1.20
N ASP A 36 17.04 -14.43 -2.00
CA ASP A 36 16.65 -14.53 -3.39
C ASP A 36 15.15 -14.90 -3.51
N PRO A 37 14.32 -14.02 -4.12
CA PRO A 37 12.88 -14.25 -4.26
C PRO A 37 12.53 -15.43 -5.18
N PHE A 38 13.48 -15.95 -5.96
CA PHE A 38 13.26 -17.05 -6.88
C PHE A 38 13.65 -18.43 -6.31
N LEU A 39 13.94 -18.52 -5.01
CA LEU A 39 14.18 -19.79 -4.30
C LEU A 39 12.89 -20.49 -3.83
N ALA A 40 11.72 -19.97 -4.22
CA ALA A 40 10.44 -20.57 -3.88
C ALA A 40 10.26 -21.96 -4.53
N SER A 41 9.28 -22.74 -4.04
CA SER A 41 9.04 -24.09 -4.56
C SER A 41 8.64 -24.07 -6.04
N SER A 42 9.20 -24.97 -6.85
CA SER A 42 8.76 -25.15 -8.25
C SER A 42 7.42 -25.89 -8.37
N ASN A 43 6.82 -26.35 -7.27
CA ASN A 43 5.57 -27.09 -7.28
C ASN A 43 4.35 -26.19 -7.53
N PHE A 44 3.63 -26.45 -8.63
CA PHE A 44 2.43 -25.69 -9.00
C PHE A 44 1.35 -25.62 -7.90
N PRO A 45 0.99 -26.71 -7.19
CA PRO A 45 -0.01 -26.64 -6.12
C PRO A 45 0.42 -25.73 -4.96
N VAL A 46 1.71 -25.73 -4.62
CA VAL A 46 2.28 -24.88 -3.57
C VAL A 46 2.19 -23.41 -3.99
N MET A 47 2.48 -23.11 -5.27
CA MET A 47 2.32 -21.76 -5.81
C MET A 47 0.88 -21.26 -5.75
N ILE A 48 -0.09 -22.10 -6.14
CA ILE A 48 -1.51 -21.73 -6.08
C ILE A 48 -1.99 -21.53 -4.64
N GLN A 49 -1.56 -22.40 -3.72
CA GLN A 49 -1.86 -22.26 -2.30
C GLN A 49 -1.27 -20.97 -1.72
N GLU A 50 -0.04 -20.63 -2.09
CA GLU A 50 0.59 -19.37 -1.71
C GLU A 50 -0.24 -18.18 -2.20
N ALA A 51 -0.56 -18.16 -3.50
CA ALA A 51 -1.22 -17.06 -4.18
C ALA A 51 -2.66 -16.80 -3.74
N LEU A 52 -3.39 -17.84 -3.31
CA LEU A 52 -4.80 -17.74 -2.93
C LEU A 52 -5.03 -17.72 -1.42
N PHE A 53 -4.15 -18.37 -0.64
CA PHE A 53 -4.33 -18.51 0.80
C PHE A 53 -3.25 -17.79 1.59
N HIS A 54 -1.97 -18.17 1.46
CA HIS A 54 -0.95 -17.66 2.35
C HIS A 54 -0.75 -16.16 2.23
N THR A 55 -0.79 -15.61 1.02
CA THR A 55 -0.71 -14.17 0.77
C THR A 55 -1.80 -13.35 1.49
N PHE A 56 -3.00 -13.92 1.66
CA PHE A 56 -4.13 -13.19 2.24
C PHE A 56 -4.35 -13.48 3.72
N PHE A 57 -4.00 -14.67 4.19
CA PHE A 57 -4.39 -15.13 5.53
C PHE A 57 -3.21 -15.41 6.46
N THR A 58 -1.99 -15.64 5.94
CA THR A 58 -0.84 -16.03 6.75
C THR A 58 0.41 -15.22 6.46
N TYR A 59 0.28 -14.00 5.91
CA TYR A 59 1.40 -13.11 5.59
C TYR A 59 2.43 -13.71 4.61
N GLY A 60 2.00 -14.65 3.76
CA GLY A 60 2.86 -15.30 2.76
C GLY A 60 3.26 -14.35 1.63
N SER A 61 4.52 -14.39 1.23
CA SER A 61 5.04 -13.60 0.11
C SER A 61 6.18 -14.30 -0.62
N ALA A 62 6.17 -15.65 -0.61
CA ALA A 62 7.31 -16.47 -1.03
C ALA A 62 7.76 -16.23 -2.48
N TYR A 63 6.82 -16.09 -3.43
CA TYR A 63 7.14 -15.82 -4.85
C TYR A 63 7.19 -14.33 -5.19
N ASN A 64 6.49 -13.50 -4.42
CA ASN A 64 6.44 -12.07 -4.66
C ASN A 64 6.46 -11.32 -3.32
N PRO A 65 7.64 -10.92 -2.84
CA PRO A 65 7.84 -10.29 -1.54
C PRO A 65 6.95 -9.07 -1.30
N VAL A 66 6.60 -8.32 -2.34
CA VAL A 66 5.73 -7.13 -2.22
C VAL A 66 4.32 -7.48 -1.73
N LEU A 67 3.89 -8.73 -1.82
CA LEU A 67 2.55 -9.12 -1.38
C LEU A 67 2.40 -9.19 0.14
N TRP A 68 3.46 -8.91 0.91
CA TRP A 68 3.43 -8.88 2.38
C TRP A 68 2.33 -7.96 2.95
N THR A 69 1.91 -6.92 2.23
CA THR A 69 0.84 -5.99 2.67
C THR A 69 -0.57 -6.57 2.54
N MET A 70 -0.79 -7.59 1.70
CA MET A 70 -2.13 -8.07 1.32
C MET A 70 -2.93 -8.60 2.52
N THR A 71 -2.26 -9.29 3.43
CA THR A 71 -2.89 -9.77 4.67
C THR A 71 -3.35 -8.59 5.55
N TYR A 72 -2.51 -7.57 5.71
CA TYR A 72 -2.88 -6.34 6.44
C TYR A 72 -4.04 -5.60 5.77
N GLU A 73 -4.07 -5.54 4.44
CA GLU A 73 -5.16 -4.91 3.68
C GLU A 73 -6.50 -5.62 3.86
N LEU A 74 -6.50 -6.96 3.87
CA LEU A 74 -7.69 -7.76 4.07
C LEU A 74 -8.25 -7.58 5.49
N PHE A 75 -7.44 -7.87 6.52
CA PHE A 75 -7.89 -7.77 7.91
C PHE A 75 -8.11 -6.33 8.36
N GLY A 76 -7.33 -5.38 7.85
CA GLY A 76 -7.55 -3.95 8.08
C GLY A 76 -8.90 -3.47 7.53
N SER A 77 -9.31 -3.99 6.37
CA SER A 77 -10.64 -3.72 5.82
C SER A 77 -11.76 -4.31 6.69
N PHE A 78 -11.59 -5.54 7.20
CA PHE A 78 -12.54 -6.13 8.17
C PHE A 78 -12.63 -5.32 9.46
N LEU A 79 -11.49 -4.81 9.96
CA LEU A 79 -11.46 -3.91 11.10
C LEU A 79 -12.28 -2.64 10.83
N ILE A 80 -12.11 -2.01 9.65
CA ILE A 80 -12.90 -0.83 9.27
C ILE A 80 -14.40 -1.14 9.26
N PHE A 81 -14.81 -2.19 8.54
CA PHE A 81 -16.23 -2.53 8.41
C PHE A 81 -16.85 -2.94 9.75
N GLY A 82 -16.13 -3.76 10.54
CA GLY A 82 -16.56 -4.16 11.88
C GLY A 82 -16.71 -2.97 12.81
N PHE A 83 -15.76 -2.03 12.81
CA PHE A 83 -15.85 -0.81 13.61
C PHE A 83 -17.03 0.08 13.20
N LEU A 84 -17.21 0.29 11.89
CA LEU A 84 -18.30 1.14 11.39
C LEU A 84 -19.68 0.55 11.68
N LEU A 85 -19.82 -0.78 11.65
CA LEU A 85 -21.06 -1.48 11.95
C LEU A 85 -21.42 -1.44 13.44
N THR A 86 -20.43 -1.54 14.31
CA THR A 86 -20.62 -1.62 15.78
C THR A 86 -20.70 -0.25 16.44
N VAL A 87 -19.73 0.64 16.19
CA VAL A 87 -19.58 1.91 16.92
C VAL A 87 -19.73 3.13 16.02
N GLY A 88 -19.57 3.00 14.70
CA GLY A 88 -19.47 4.13 13.75
C GLY A 88 -20.64 5.13 13.76
N ARG A 89 -21.85 4.71 14.16
CA ARG A 89 -23.03 5.59 14.28
C ARG A 89 -23.09 6.38 15.59
N PHE A 90 -22.38 5.94 16.62
CA PHE A 90 -22.45 6.53 17.95
C PHE A 90 -21.35 7.58 18.15
N ARG A 91 -21.62 8.58 19.01
CA ARG A 91 -20.61 9.58 19.40
C ARG A 91 -19.40 8.96 20.11
N LEU A 92 -19.58 7.78 20.71
CA LEU A 92 -18.52 7.00 21.36
C LEU A 92 -17.44 6.51 20.38
N ARG A 93 -17.64 6.62 19.05
CA ARG A 93 -16.62 6.24 18.06
C ARG A 93 -15.29 6.95 18.24
N VAL A 94 -15.27 8.18 18.76
CA VAL A 94 -14.02 8.91 19.03
C VAL A 94 -13.20 8.20 20.11
N ILE A 95 -13.87 7.72 21.17
CA ILE A 95 -13.24 6.88 22.20
C ILE A 95 -12.80 5.55 21.58
N GLY A 96 -13.62 4.97 20.70
CA GLY A 96 -13.27 3.77 19.94
C GLY A 96 -11.98 3.93 19.13
N TYR A 97 -11.80 5.06 18.42
CA TYR A 97 -10.55 5.35 17.71
C TYR A 97 -9.36 5.44 18.67
N ALA A 98 -9.52 6.12 19.81
CA ALA A 98 -8.45 6.26 20.80
C ALA A 98 -8.05 4.89 21.39
N ILE A 99 -9.02 4.05 21.76
CA ILE A 99 -8.78 2.70 22.28
C ILE A 99 -8.07 1.85 21.22
N LEU A 100 -8.57 1.82 19.99
CA LEU A 100 -7.94 1.05 18.91
C LEU A 100 -6.53 1.56 18.57
N ALA A 101 -6.32 2.88 18.59
CA ALA A 101 -5.01 3.46 18.33
C ALA A 101 -4.00 3.07 19.43
N LEU A 102 -4.42 3.01 20.69
CA LEU A 102 -3.58 2.54 21.79
C LEU A 102 -3.28 1.03 21.68
N LEU A 103 -4.29 0.22 21.36
CA LEU A 103 -4.14 -1.23 21.23
C LEU A 103 -3.27 -1.64 20.03
N LEU A 104 -3.33 -0.87 18.94
CA LEU A 104 -2.65 -1.18 17.68
C LEU A 104 -1.44 -0.28 17.44
N ILE A 105 -0.95 0.42 18.48
CA ILE A 105 0.11 1.43 18.35
C ILE A 105 1.37 0.88 17.68
N ASP A 106 1.68 -0.41 17.90
CA ASP A 106 2.83 -1.10 17.35
C ASP A 106 2.46 -2.02 16.17
N SER A 107 1.54 -1.57 15.31
CA SER A 107 1.04 -2.37 14.19
C SER A 107 0.68 -1.53 12.97
N TYR A 108 0.84 -2.10 11.77
CA TYR A 108 0.37 -1.51 10.52
C TYR A 108 -1.15 -1.23 10.53
N TYR A 109 -1.93 -1.94 11.35
CA TYR A 109 -3.37 -1.70 11.50
C TYR A 109 -3.69 -0.31 12.07
N LEU A 110 -2.75 0.34 12.77
CA LEU A 110 -2.90 1.73 13.22
C LEU A 110 -3.20 2.67 12.04
N GLY A 111 -2.60 2.43 10.87
CA GLY A 111 -2.86 3.23 9.68
C GLY A 111 -4.32 3.23 9.25
N PHE A 112 -5.02 2.09 9.39
CA PHE A 112 -6.45 1.96 9.11
C PHE A 112 -7.28 2.75 10.13
N VAL A 113 -6.91 2.71 11.41
CA VAL A 113 -7.58 3.47 12.49
C VAL A 113 -7.42 4.97 12.28
N LEU A 114 -6.19 5.43 12.02
CA LEU A 114 -5.90 6.84 11.75
C LEU A 114 -6.59 7.31 10.46
N GLY A 115 -6.63 6.48 9.42
CA GLY A 115 -7.36 6.76 8.18
C GLY A 115 -8.86 6.92 8.42
N MET A 116 -9.48 6.04 9.22
CA MET A 116 -10.88 6.18 9.63
C MET A 116 -11.12 7.48 10.40
N ALA A 117 -10.28 7.78 11.40
CA ALA A 117 -10.39 9.00 12.19
C ALA A 117 -10.23 10.25 11.33
N LEU A 118 -9.28 10.26 10.40
CA LEU A 118 -9.04 11.37 9.48
C LEU A 118 -10.20 11.58 8.50
N SER A 119 -10.80 10.48 8.02
CA SER A 119 -12.03 10.52 7.23
C SER A 119 -13.20 11.10 8.03
N ASP A 120 -13.38 10.68 9.29
CA ASP A 120 -14.42 11.19 10.19
C ASP A 120 -14.25 12.70 10.43
N LEU A 121 -13.03 13.16 10.70
CA LEU A 121 -12.72 14.57 10.90
C LEU A 121 -13.03 15.44 9.67
N LYS A 122 -12.86 14.89 8.46
CA LYS A 122 -13.10 15.63 7.21
C LYS A 122 -14.57 15.65 6.82
N TYR A 123 -15.28 14.53 6.97
CA TYR A 123 -16.59 14.31 6.34
C TYR A 123 -17.75 14.18 7.32
N SER A 124 -17.53 13.89 8.60
CA SER A 124 -18.64 13.72 9.55
C SER A 124 -19.05 15.05 10.18
N GLY A 125 -20.20 15.57 9.74
CA GLY A 125 -20.77 16.81 10.27
C GLY A 125 -20.05 18.03 9.72
N ARG A 126 -19.21 18.67 10.54
CA ARG A 126 -18.37 19.81 10.12
C ARG A 126 -16.97 19.31 9.78
N ASN A 127 -16.36 19.88 8.75
CA ASN A 127 -14.96 19.62 8.43
C ASN A 127 -14.06 20.23 9.53
N TRP A 128 -13.60 19.41 10.48
CA TRP A 128 -12.73 19.83 11.56
C TRP A 128 -11.30 20.14 11.10
N LEU A 129 -10.90 19.61 9.94
CA LEU A 129 -9.58 19.91 9.35
C LEU A 129 -9.46 21.39 8.95
N THR A 130 -10.56 22.15 8.84
CA THR A 130 -10.47 23.59 8.58
C THR A 130 -9.82 24.36 9.71
N VAL A 131 -9.86 23.84 10.95
CA VAL A 131 -9.22 24.48 12.12
C VAL A 131 -7.70 24.60 11.92
N ILE A 132 -7.10 23.65 11.22
CA ILE A 132 -5.67 23.56 10.97
C ILE A 132 -5.27 24.07 9.56
N GLN A 133 -6.19 24.68 8.81
CA GLN A 133 -5.92 25.28 7.48
C GLN A 133 -5.18 26.63 7.58
N ARG A 134 -4.01 26.63 8.22
CA ARG A 134 -3.09 27.79 8.20
C ARG A 134 -1.98 27.55 7.18
N PRO A 135 -1.50 28.60 6.50
CA PRO A 135 -0.54 28.46 5.41
C PRO A 135 0.79 27.83 5.84
N TRP A 136 1.20 27.98 7.11
CA TRP A 136 2.41 27.35 7.66
C TRP A 136 2.19 25.93 8.19
N ILE A 137 0.96 25.54 8.55
CA ILE A 137 0.70 24.22 9.13
C ILE A 137 0.86 23.13 8.06
N THR A 138 0.41 23.37 6.84
CA THR A 138 0.57 22.40 5.74
C THR A 138 2.03 22.03 5.48
N PRO A 139 2.96 22.98 5.19
CA PRO A 139 4.35 22.63 4.97
C PRO A 139 5.01 22.05 6.23
N PHE A 140 4.63 22.51 7.42
CA PHE A 140 5.12 21.93 8.68
C PHE A 140 4.74 20.45 8.84
N LEU A 141 3.45 20.13 8.66
CA LEU A 141 2.96 18.75 8.69
C LEU A 141 3.61 17.88 7.60
N LEU A 142 3.82 18.45 6.41
CA LEU A 142 4.49 17.75 5.32
C LEU A 142 5.96 17.48 5.65
N CYS A 143 6.71 18.46 6.16
CA CYS A 143 8.11 18.29 6.54
C CYS A 143 8.27 17.25 7.66
N ILE A 144 7.45 17.33 8.71
CA ILE A 144 7.48 16.34 9.80
C ILE A 144 7.01 14.98 9.29
N GLY A 145 5.97 14.93 8.47
CA GLY A 145 5.45 13.69 7.89
C GLY A 145 6.50 12.98 7.04
N LEU A 146 7.20 13.72 6.18
CA LEU A 146 8.31 13.20 5.38
C LEU A 146 9.51 12.81 6.23
N TYR A 147 9.85 13.58 7.26
CA TYR A 147 10.91 13.25 8.20
C TYR A 147 10.63 11.91 8.91
N LEU A 148 9.46 11.76 9.56
CA LEU A 148 9.09 10.52 10.24
C LEU A 148 8.89 9.36 9.27
N GLY A 149 8.34 9.61 8.09
CA GLY A 149 8.18 8.60 7.03
C GLY A 149 9.51 8.14 6.41
N SER A 150 10.58 8.90 6.61
CA SER A 150 11.94 8.54 6.16
C SER A 150 12.77 7.85 7.25
N TYR A 151 12.13 7.45 8.36
CA TYR A 151 12.80 6.72 9.44
C TYR A 151 13.47 5.45 8.88
N PRO A 152 14.77 5.24 9.15
CA PRO A 152 15.55 4.19 8.50
C PRO A 152 15.20 2.80 9.03
N TYR A 153 15.28 1.80 8.14
CA TYR A 153 15.07 0.40 8.49
C TYR A 153 16.28 -0.22 9.21
N VAL A 154 17.50 0.22 8.89
CA VAL A 154 18.78 -0.28 9.45
C VAL A 154 19.69 0.91 9.75
N GLY A 155 20.57 0.78 10.76
CA GLY A 155 21.63 1.76 11.00
C GLY A 155 21.13 3.07 11.60
N ILE A 156 20.26 2.98 12.61
CA ILE A 156 19.69 4.16 13.30
C ILE A 156 20.76 4.88 14.14
N GLU A 157 21.70 4.13 14.71
CA GLU A 157 22.79 4.65 15.54
C GLU A 157 23.65 5.63 14.72
N ASN A 158 23.90 6.83 15.27
CA ASN A 158 24.61 7.94 14.61
C ASN A 158 23.84 8.70 13.50
N THR A 159 22.52 8.54 13.44
CA THR A 159 21.67 9.35 12.54
C THR A 159 20.87 10.41 13.31
N ILE A 160 20.28 11.36 12.57
CA ILE A 160 19.32 12.35 13.10
C ILE A 160 18.11 11.69 13.79
N TYR A 161 17.84 10.41 13.48
CA TYR A 161 16.73 9.64 14.04
C TYR A 161 17.04 8.98 15.38
N SER A 162 18.29 9.01 15.84
CA SER A 162 18.70 8.41 17.12
C SER A 162 17.93 8.99 18.32
N VAL A 163 17.55 10.27 18.28
CA VAL A 163 16.77 10.95 19.33
C VAL A 163 15.34 10.41 19.44
N LEU A 164 14.84 9.77 18.39
CA LEU A 164 13.48 9.22 18.34
C LEU A 164 13.39 7.83 19.01
N VAL A 165 14.51 7.18 19.31
CA VAL A 165 14.48 5.85 19.93
C VAL A 165 14.45 5.98 21.45
N TRP A 166 13.47 5.33 22.08
CA TRP A 166 13.40 5.19 23.53
C TRP A 166 13.54 3.72 23.95
N LYS A 167 13.88 3.47 25.22
CA LYS A 167 14.06 2.11 25.74
C LYS A 167 12.71 1.41 25.92
N THR A 168 12.28 0.70 24.89
CA THR A 168 11.17 -0.26 24.98
C THR A 168 11.59 -1.53 24.24
N PRO A 169 11.72 -2.67 24.96
CA PRO A 169 11.95 -3.94 24.30
C PRO A 169 10.73 -4.24 23.40
N SER A 170 10.99 -4.64 22.16
CA SER A 170 9.99 -5.15 21.22
C SER A 170 9.08 -4.13 20.51
N PHE A 171 9.26 -2.82 20.69
CA PHE A 171 8.49 -1.83 19.92
C PHE A 171 9.07 -1.59 18.52
N SER A 172 8.26 -1.70 17.48
CA SER A 172 8.65 -1.45 16.10
C SER A 172 8.58 0.04 15.75
N PHE A 173 9.64 0.77 16.13
CA PHE A 173 9.80 2.19 15.79
C PHE A 173 9.67 2.49 14.30
N PHE A 174 10.16 1.58 13.45
CA PHE A 174 10.03 1.69 12.00
C PHE A 174 8.56 1.78 11.56
N VAL A 175 7.73 0.83 11.99
CA VAL A 175 6.31 0.77 11.65
C VAL A 175 5.57 1.98 12.21
N PHE A 176 5.85 2.31 13.47
CA PHE A 176 5.21 3.44 14.14
C PHE A 176 5.49 4.76 13.41
N TYR A 177 6.76 5.12 13.18
CA TYR A 177 7.10 6.38 12.55
C TYR A 177 6.65 6.48 11.10
N HIS A 178 6.69 5.40 10.34
CA HIS A 178 6.13 5.38 8.99
C HIS A 178 4.62 5.59 8.99
N THR A 179 3.90 4.99 9.94
CA THR A 179 2.44 5.15 10.07
C THR A 179 2.06 6.57 10.47
N ILE A 180 2.76 7.17 11.44
CA ILE A 180 2.55 8.56 11.83
C ILE A 180 2.94 9.51 10.70
N GLY A 181 4.07 9.29 10.03
CA GLY A 181 4.53 10.07 8.89
C GLY A 181 3.53 10.08 7.74
N ALA A 182 2.97 8.91 7.41
CA ALA A 182 1.91 8.78 6.42
C ALA A 182 0.64 9.55 6.83
N CYS A 183 0.21 9.44 8.09
CA CYS A 183 -0.96 10.16 8.62
C CYS A 183 -0.79 11.69 8.52
N LEU A 184 0.38 12.22 8.91
CA LEU A 184 0.69 13.65 8.83
C LEU A 184 0.74 14.13 7.37
N THR A 185 1.34 13.34 6.49
CA THR A 185 1.41 13.65 5.05
C THR A 185 0.02 13.67 4.41
N LEU A 186 -0.84 12.69 4.73
CA LEU A 186 -2.24 12.68 4.31
C LEU A 186 -3.01 13.87 4.87
N THR A 187 -2.78 14.24 6.13
CA THR A 187 -3.41 15.42 6.75
C THR A 187 -3.00 16.71 6.04
N ALA A 188 -1.72 16.86 5.68
CA ALA A 188 -1.22 17.99 4.90
C ALA A 188 -1.88 18.04 3.49
N LEU A 189 -2.02 16.88 2.83
CA LEU A 189 -2.70 16.77 1.54
C LEU A 189 -4.18 17.16 1.65
N LEU A 190 -4.90 16.68 2.66
CA LEU A 190 -6.34 16.94 2.83
C LEU A 190 -6.64 18.40 3.25
N THR A 191 -5.70 19.10 3.86
CA THR A 191 -5.85 20.50 4.25
C THR A 191 -5.46 21.48 3.13
N SER A 192 -4.71 21.04 2.11
CA SER A 192 -4.19 21.91 1.05
C SER A 192 -4.86 21.71 -0.32
N SER A 193 -5.56 22.75 -0.79
CA SER A 193 -6.16 22.77 -2.13
C SER A 193 -5.11 22.75 -3.25
N ARG A 194 -3.93 23.35 -3.02
CA ARG A 194 -2.82 23.36 -3.99
C ARG A 194 -2.25 21.95 -4.20
N LEU A 195 -2.04 21.20 -3.13
CA LEU A 195 -1.56 19.82 -3.21
C LEU A 195 -2.61 18.92 -3.89
N GLN A 196 -3.89 19.07 -3.53
CA GLN A 196 -4.97 18.34 -4.19
C GLN A 196 -5.03 18.64 -5.69
N SER A 197 -4.91 19.91 -6.07
CA SER A 197 -4.88 20.32 -7.48
C SER A 197 -3.67 19.73 -8.22
N LEU A 198 -2.48 19.73 -7.60
CA LEU A 198 -1.27 19.13 -8.16
C LEU A 198 -1.45 17.63 -8.42
N PHE A 199 -1.88 16.87 -7.40
CA PHE A 199 -2.06 15.42 -7.52
C PHE A 199 -3.28 15.01 -8.37
N SER A 200 -4.20 15.95 -8.63
CA SER A 200 -5.32 15.75 -9.56
C SER A 200 -4.94 15.99 -11.03
N ARG A 201 -3.72 16.45 -11.33
CA ARG A 201 -3.24 16.59 -12.72
C ARG A 201 -3.16 15.23 -13.41
N LYS A 202 -3.30 15.24 -14.74
CA LYS A 202 -3.36 14.02 -15.59
C LYS A 202 -2.22 13.03 -15.31
N LEU A 203 -0.99 13.51 -15.16
CA LEU A 203 0.18 12.66 -14.90
C LEU A 203 0.07 11.92 -13.56
N PHE A 204 -0.16 12.64 -12.46
CA PHE A 204 -0.27 12.04 -11.12
C PHE A 204 -1.51 11.16 -10.99
N SER A 205 -2.63 11.56 -11.59
CA SER A 205 -3.82 10.72 -11.65
C SER A 205 -3.58 9.44 -12.44
N TYR A 206 -2.82 9.49 -13.54
CA TYR A 206 -2.42 8.31 -14.30
C TYR A 206 -1.50 7.39 -13.49
N LEU A 207 -0.49 7.93 -12.81
CA LEU A 207 0.37 7.16 -11.91
C LEU A 207 -0.45 6.48 -10.81
N GLY A 208 -1.44 7.16 -10.25
CA GLY A 208 -2.38 6.59 -9.27
C GLY A 208 -3.27 5.49 -9.83
N LYS A 209 -3.57 5.46 -11.14
CA LYS A 209 -4.35 4.39 -11.78
C LYS A 209 -3.54 3.12 -11.96
N ILE A 210 -2.27 3.24 -12.37
CA ILE A 210 -1.39 2.09 -12.62
C ILE A 210 -0.59 1.66 -11.40
N SER A 211 -0.68 2.40 -10.27
CA SER A 211 0.17 2.21 -9.09
C SER A 211 0.11 0.79 -8.54
N PHE A 212 -1.08 0.19 -8.50
CA PHE A 212 -1.26 -1.17 -8.02
C PHE A 212 -0.59 -2.19 -8.94
N SER A 213 -0.80 -2.10 -10.25
CA SER A 213 -0.11 -2.97 -11.22
C SER A 213 1.40 -2.80 -11.17
N LEU A 214 1.88 -1.56 -11.03
CA LEU A 214 3.29 -1.24 -10.88
C LEU A 214 3.85 -1.87 -9.60
N TYR A 215 3.15 -1.71 -8.48
CA TYR A 215 3.49 -2.33 -7.21
C TYR A 215 3.62 -3.85 -7.32
N LEU A 216 2.70 -4.52 -8.02
CA LEU A 216 2.72 -5.98 -8.16
C LEU A 216 3.88 -6.50 -9.01
N LEU A 217 4.29 -5.75 -10.04
CA LEU A 217 5.23 -6.25 -11.07
C LEU A 217 6.66 -5.74 -10.90
N HIS A 218 6.87 -4.55 -10.34
CA HIS A 218 8.19 -3.91 -10.34
C HIS A 218 9.27 -4.80 -9.73
N PHE A 219 8.98 -5.44 -8.59
CA PHE A 219 9.95 -6.22 -7.85
C PHE A 219 10.44 -7.43 -8.64
N THR A 220 9.54 -8.24 -9.19
CA THR A 220 9.89 -9.38 -10.05
C THR A 220 10.72 -8.95 -11.26
N ILE A 221 10.37 -7.82 -11.90
CA ILE A 221 11.11 -7.29 -13.07
C ILE A 221 12.51 -6.81 -12.67
N ILE A 222 12.65 -6.15 -11.52
CA ILE A 222 13.94 -5.68 -11.00
C ILE A 222 14.85 -6.88 -10.68
N CYS A 223 14.34 -7.89 -9.98
CA CYS A 223 15.11 -9.08 -9.61
C CYS A 223 15.39 -10.02 -10.80
N SER A 224 14.66 -9.89 -11.91
CA SER A 224 14.92 -10.63 -13.16
C SER A 224 15.69 -9.78 -14.17
N LEU A 225 14.98 -9.07 -15.04
CA LEU A 225 15.55 -8.25 -16.11
C LEU A 225 16.54 -7.20 -15.59
N GLY A 226 16.24 -6.53 -14.47
CA GLY A 226 17.14 -5.54 -13.91
C GLY A 226 18.45 -6.15 -13.41
N SER A 227 18.35 -7.29 -12.74
CA SER A 227 19.51 -8.02 -12.25
C SER A 227 20.34 -8.58 -13.40
N TYR A 228 19.69 -9.05 -14.48
CA TYR A 228 20.37 -9.47 -15.71
C TYR A 228 21.16 -8.32 -16.36
N ILE A 229 20.52 -7.17 -16.56
CA ILE A 229 21.19 -6.01 -17.17
C ILE A 229 22.37 -5.58 -16.31
N PHE A 230 22.18 -5.47 -14.99
CA PHE A 230 23.27 -5.11 -14.09
C PHE A 230 24.42 -6.13 -14.14
N TYR A 231 24.09 -7.43 -14.11
CA TYR A 231 25.07 -8.51 -14.20
C TYR A 231 25.95 -8.37 -15.45
N GLN A 232 25.37 -8.03 -16.60
CA GLN A 232 26.11 -7.84 -17.85
C GLN A 232 26.93 -6.53 -17.89
N LEU A 233 26.47 -5.46 -17.22
CA LEU A 233 27.11 -4.15 -17.25
C LEU A 233 28.22 -3.98 -16.20
N HIS A 234 28.07 -4.58 -15.03
CA HIS A 234 29.01 -4.41 -13.91
C HIS A 234 30.48 -4.79 -14.23
N PRO A 235 30.80 -5.75 -15.12
CA PRO A 235 32.18 -6.04 -15.48
C PRO A 235 32.76 -5.02 -16.47
N LEU A 236 31.90 -4.29 -17.19
CA LEU A 236 32.28 -3.38 -18.27
C LEU A 236 32.39 -1.92 -17.81
N PHE A 237 31.63 -1.54 -16.78
CA PHE A 237 31.49 -0.16 -16.34
C PHE A 237 31.62 -0.03 -14.83
N SER A 238 31.84 1.20 -14.35
CA SER A 238 31.81 1.48 -12.91
C SER A 238 30.44 1.14 -12.30
N TYR A 239 30.41 0.84 -11.00
CA TYR A 239 29.18 0.48 -10.29
C TYR A 239 28.07 1.51 -10.49
N GLY A 240 28.36 2.80 -10.30
CA GLY A 240 27.38 3.88 -10.44
C GLY A 240 26.81 4.00 -11.86
N LEU A 241 27.64 3.82 -12.89
CA LEU A 241 27.18 3.83 -14.28
C LEU A 241 26.29 2.60 -14.57
N SER A 242 26.71 1.42 -14.11
CA SER A 242 25.95 0.17 -14.26
C SER A 242 24.57 0.27 -13.61
N VAL A 243 24.48 0.82 -12.39
CA VAL A 243 23.20 1.08 -11.71
C VAL A 243 22.34 2.07 -12.53
N THR A 244 22.94 3.17 -12.98
CA THR A 244 22.22 4.22 -13.73
C THR A 244 21.65 3.67 -15.05
N LEU A 245 22.46 2.95 -15.82
CA LEU A 245 22.03 2.32 -17.07
C LEU A 245 20.96 1.26 -16.81
N THR A 246 21.14 0.42 -15.79
CA THR A 246 20.12 -0.56 -15.38
C THR A 246 18.80 0.12 -15.06
N PHE A 247 18.81 1.19 -14.27
CA PHE A 247 17.61 1.95 -13.92
C PHE A 247 16.92 2.55 -15.15
N ILE A 248 17.69 3.18 -16.04
CA ILE A 248 17.16 3.81 -17.27
C ILE A 248 16.55 2.76 -18.22
N LEU A 249 17.15 1.58 -18.33
CA LEU A 249 16.68 0.51 -19.22
C LEU A 249 15.50 -0.27 -18.65
N THR A 250 15.48 -0.50 -17.33
CA THR A 250 14.42 -1.29 -16.66
C THR A 250 13.15 -0.51 -16.42
N THR A 251 13.25 0.77 -16.06
CA THR A 251 12.08 1.60 -15.70
C THR A 251 11.02 1.65 -16.81
N PRO A 252 11.36 1.92 -18.09
CA PRO A 252 10.37 1.90 -19.17
C PRO A 252 9.66 0.55 -19.32
N VAL A 253 10.37 -0.56 -19.13
CA VAL A 253 9.79 -1.91 -19.20
C VAL A 253 8.81 -2.14 -18.04
N ILE A 254 9.17 -1.73 -16.82
CA ILE A 254 8.28 -1.79 -15.65
C ILE A 254 7.00 -1.00 -15.91
N PHE A 255 7.12 0.24 -16.39
CA PHE A 255 5.96 1.09 -16.68
C PHE A 255 5.10 0.53 -17.83
N ALA A 256 5.71 -0.01 -18.88
CA ALA A 256 4.99 -0.62 -20.00
C ALA A 256 4.21 -1.86 -19.56
N LEU A 257 4.86 -2.80 -18.86
CA LEU A 257 4.21 -4.00 -18.35
C LEU A 257 3.14 -3.69 -17.30
N ALA A 258 3.40 -2.74 -16.40
CA ALA A 258 2.41 -2.25 -15.44
C ALA A 258 1.19 -1.64 -16.13
N HIS A 259 1.37 -0.88 -17.22
CA HIS A 259 0.26 -0.32 -17.98
C HIS A 259 -0.58 -1.40 -18.67
N LEU A 260 0.07 -2.40 -19.27
CA LEU A 260 -0.63 -3.53 -19.90
C LEU A 260 -1.40 -4.33 -18.84
N PHE A 261 -0.76 -4.64 -17.71
CA PHE A 261 -1.37 -5.35 -16.60
C PHE A 261 -2.56 -4.57 -16.03
N TYR A 262 -2.43 -3.25 -15.85
CA TYR A 262 -3.55 -2.39 -15.48
C TYR A 262 -4.73 -2.52 -16.44
N ARG A 263 -4.46 -2.41 -17.75
CA ARG A 263 -5.49 -2.40 -18.79
C ARG A 263 -6.20 -3.75 -18.92
N PHE A 264 -5.47 -4.85 -18.83
CA PHE A 264 -5.99 -6.18 -19.09
C PHE A 264 -6.44 -6.93 -17.83
N VAL A 265 -5.87 -6.61 -16.67
CA VAL A 265 -6.16 -7.32 -15.42
C VAL A 265 -6.91 -6.42 -14.45
N ASP A 266 -6.28 -5.34 -13.99
CA ASP A 266 -6.84 -4.55 -12.87
C ASP A 266 -8.14 -3.84 -13.26
N ALA A 267 -8.13 -3.12 -14.38
CA ALA A 267 -9.29 -2.36 -14.85
C ALA A 267 -10.47 -3.29 -15.20
N GLN A 268 -10.18 -4.47 -15.77
CA GLN A 268 -11.22 -5.46 -16.09
C GLN A 268 -11.81 -6.07 -14.83
N THR A 269 -10.96 -6.50 -13.89
CA THR A 269 -11.39 -7.06 -12.60
C THR A 269 -12.27 -6.05 -11.85
N LEU A 270 -11.86 -4.78 -11.81
CA LEU A 270 -12.60 -3.72 -11.14
C LEU A 270 -13.94 -3.43 -11.83
N SER A 271 -13.96 -3.42 -13.17
CA SER A 271 -15.19 -3.24 -13.96
C SER A 271 -16.21 -4.34 -13.66
N ILE A 272 -15.77 -5.60 -13.70
CA ILE A 272 -16.63 -6.76 -13.43
C ILE A 272 -17.15 -6.66 -11.99
N LEU A 273 -16.28 -6.57 -10.99
CA LEU A 273 -16.70 -6.53 -9.58
C LEU A 273 -17.59 -5.31 -9.27
N GLY A 274 -17.33 -4.17 -9.89
CA GLY A 274 -18.16 -2.97 -9.75
C GLY A 274 -19.59 -3.16 -10.25
N GLN A 275 -19.78 -3.88 -11.36
CA GLN A 275 -21.11 -4.21 -11.87
C GLN A 275 -21.87 -5.17 -10.94
N TRP A 276 -21.18 -6.19 -10.42
CA TRP A 276 -21.75 -7.14 -9.47
C TRP A 276 -22.15 -6.47 -8.16
N SER A 277 -21.28 -5.60 -7.63
CA SER A 277 -21.56 -4.80 -6.44
C SER A 277 -22.82 -3.95 -6.61
N LYS A 278 -22.93 -3.19 -7.71
CA LYS A 278 -24.14 -2.40 -8.02
C LYS A 278 -25.40 -3.26 -8.07
N ARG A 279 -25.35 -4.41 -8.76
CA ARG A 279 -26.50 -5.32 -8.86
C ARG A 279 -26.97 -5.85 -7.49
N ILE A 280 -26.05 -6.12 -6.57
CA ILE A 280 -26.39 -6.65 -5.24
C ILE A 280 -26.86 -5.54 -4.30
N PHE A 281 -26.16 -4.40 -4.27
CA PHE A 281 -26.39 -3.36 -3.26
C PHE A 281 -27.43 -2.31 -3.68
N ASP A 282 -27.57 -1.97 -4.96
CA ASP A 282 -28.52 -0.94 -5.41
C ASP A 282 -29.97 -1.28 -5.05
N PRO A 283 -30.46 -2.53 -5.21
CA PRO A 283 -31.81 -2.90 -4.78
C PRO A 283 -32.02 -2.79 -3.27
N LEU A 284 -31.00 -3.13 -2.47
CA LEU A 284 -31.05 -3.07 -1.01
C LEU A 284 -31.10 -1.62 -0.51
N ILE A 285 -30.33 -0.73 -1.14
CA ILE A 285 -30.32 0.70 -0.84
C ILE A 285 -31.68 1.30 -1.20
N GLN A 286 -32.20 1.03 -2.41
CA GLN A 286 -33.50 1.55 -2.84
C GLN A 286 -34.65 1.08 -1.94
N LYS A 287 -34.64 -0.18 -1.50
CA LYS A 287 -35.65 -0.71 -0.57
C LYS A 287 -35.64 0.01 0.79
N LYS A 288 -34.44 0.30 1.33
CA LYS A 288 -34.26 1.03 2.59
C LYS A 288 -34.67 2.51 2.48
N THR A 289 -34.36 3.17 1.38
CA THR A 289 -34.78 4.57 1.16
C THR A 289 -36.30 4.68 1.07
N ARG A 290 -36.95 3.72 0.41
CA ARG A 290 -38.42 3.65 0.36
C ARG A 290 -39.04 3.41 1.73
N SER A 291 -38.53 2.48 2.54
CA SER A 291 -39.09 2.21 3.87
C SER A 291 -38.98 3.41 4.82
N VAL A 292 -37.86 4.14 4.79
CA VAL A 292 -37.66 5.35 5.60
C VAL A 292 -38.60 6.49 5.16
N GLN A 293 -38.90 6.60 3.86
CA GLN A 293 -39.90 7.55 3.36
C GLN A 293 -41.33 7.18 3.79
N THR A 294 -41.68 5.89 3.81
CA THR A 294 -43.01 5.41 4.23
C THR A 294 -43.25 5.58 5.73
N GLU A 295 -42.22 5.40 6.58
CA GLU A 295 -42.32 5.67 8.01
C GLU A 295 -42.53 7.16 8.30
N LYS A 296 -41.85 8.05 7.58
CA LYS A 296 -42.06 9.51 7.72
C LYS A 296 -43.45 9.99 7.28
N THR A 297 -44.08 9.30 6.34
CA THR A 297 -45.45 9.64 5.88
C THR A 297 -46.54 9.09 6.79
N LYS A 298 -46.24 8.07 7.61
CA LYS A 298 -47.17 7.54 8.63
C LYS A 298 -47.09 8.27 9.99
N SER A 299 -46.02 9.05 10.21
CA SER A 299 -45.82 9.86 11.42
C SER A 299 -46.25 11.33 11.29
N MET A 300 -46.81 11.71 10.15
CA MET A 300 -47.55 12.97 9.94
C MET A 300 -49.04 12.66 9.91
#